data_AF-A0A2E7QFG5-F1
#
_entry.id   AF-A0A2E7QFG5-F1
#
_cell.length_a   1.000
_cell.length_b   1.000
_cell.length_c   1.000
_cell.angle_alpha   90.00
_cell.angle_beta   90.00
_cell.angle_gamma   90.00
#
_symmetry.space_group_name_H-M   'P 1'
#
loop_
_entity.id
_entity.type
_entity.pdbx_description
1 polymer ?
#
loop_
_entity_poly.entity_id
_entity_poly.type
_entity_poly.pdbx_seq_one_letter_code
_entity_poly.pdbx_strand_id
1 'polypeptide(L)'
;MKISLKIYISALAAAFFLLGSQFNTAEAAKYGPLPKVDWWGKSHSKVIKTVNKKYRGNRKSYISRWNKYRTRMERLHEAGSAAVVKSHGLRLEGKQLERHIEDIDQRIEVLNSLEDQQEEKDSASLENFSTAAGATVTQKNQRRLLQLRNTTSALK
;
A
#
# COMPACT_ATOMS: atom_id res chain seq x y z
N MET A 1 23.42 43.96 -34.70
CA MET A 1 22.29 44.57 -33.94
C MET A 1 22.04 43.74 -32.70
N LYS A 2 22.37 44.28 -31.51
CA LYS A 2 22.16 43.62 -30.21
C LYS A 2 20.82 44.13 -29.65
N ILE A 3 19.86 43.25 -29.44
CA ILE A 3 18.62 43.59 -28.75
C ILE A 3 18.73 43.00 -27.35
N SER A 4 18.97 43.88 -26.40
CA SER A 4 19.00 43.59 -24.96
C SER A 4 17.56 43.46 -24.46
N LEU A 5 17.19 42.30 -23.92
CA LEU A 5 15.90 42.10 -23.25
C LEU A 5 16.17 41.63 -21.81
N LYS A 6 16.48 42.58 -20.94
CA LYS A 6 16.42 42.39 -19.49
C LYS A 6 15.12 43.01 -19.00
N ILE A 7 14.54 42.35 -17.98
CA ILE A 7 13.41 42.75 -17.14
C ILE A 7 12.07 42.28 -17.68
N TYR A 8 11.54 41.18 -17.10
CA TYR A 8 10.22 41.13 -16.45
C TYR A 8 10.23 39.95 -15.46
N ILE A 9 10.90 40.15 -14.32
CA ILE A 9 10.56 39.48 -13.07
C ILE A 9 9.34 40.23 -12.51
N SER A 10 8.48 39.51 -11.79
CA SER A 10 7.33 39.97 -11.00
C SER A 10 5.99 40.07 -11.72
N ALA A 11 5.27 38.95 -11.72
CA ALA A 11 3.80 38.81 -11.56
C ALA A 11 3.26 37.59 -12.32
N LEU A 12 3.80 36.40 -12.07
CA LEU A 12 3.11 35.14 -12.42
C LEU A 12 3.46 34.03 -11.42
N ALA A 13 3.60 34.40 -10.14
CA ALA A 13 3.94 33.50 -9.04
C ALA A 13 2.71 33.05 -8.23
N ALA A 14 1.50 33.09 -8.79
CA ALA A 14 0.28 32.76 -8.06
C ALA A 14 -0.72 31.85 -8.81
N ALA A 15 -0.30 31.18 -9.89
CA ALA A 15 -1.16 30.24 -10.63
C ALA A 15 -0.50 28.88 -10.94
N PHE A 16 0.67 28.60 -10.35
CA PHE A 16 1.40 27.34 -10.54
C PHE A 16 1.63 26.59 -9.21
N PHE A 17 0.70 26.75 -8.26
CA PHE A 17 0.77 26.10 -6.94
C PHE A 17 -0.49 25.30 -6.58
N LEU A 18 -1.38 25.04 -7.54
CA LEU A 18 -2.64 24.30 -7.32
C LEU A 18 -2.83 23.10 -8.26
N LEU A 19 -1.73 22.48 -8.71
CA LEU A 19 -1.81 21.20 -9.43
C LEU A 19 -0.74 20.20 -8.97
N GLY A 20 -0.46 20.20 -7.68
CA GLY A 20 0.40 19.23 -7.02
C GLY A 20 -0.35 17.96 -6.60
N SER A 21 -0.85 17.19 -7.59
CA SER A 21 -0.97 15.72 -7.48
C SER A 21 -1.78 15.16 -6.30
N GLN A 22 -3.12 15.21 -6.37
CA GLN A 22 -3.97 14.28 -5.63
C GLN A 22 -3.90 12.87 -6.27
N PHE A 23 -2.77 12.17 -6.15
CA PHE A 23 -2.74 10.73 -6.39
C PHE A 23 -3.14 9.99 -5.11
N ASN A 24 -4.38 10.19 -4.67
CA ASN A 24 -4.98 9.26 -3.72
C ASN A 24 -5.35 8.01 -4.50
N THR A 25 -4.37 7.13 -4.72
CA THR A 25 -4.63 5.75 -5.15
C THR A 25 -5.61 5.13 -4.17
N ALA A 26 -6.73 4.56 -4.63
CA ALA A 26 -7.70 3.84 -3.81
C ALA A 26 -7.05 2.78 -2.90
N GLU A 27 -5.90 2.24 -3.31
CA GLU A 27 -5.01 1.38 -2.52
C GLU A 27 -4.53 2.05 -1.21
N ALA A 28 -4.09 3.33 -1.24
CA ALA A 28 -3.61 4.04 -0.06
C ALA A 28 -4.73 4.30 0.97
N ALA A 29 -5.98 4.41 0.52
CA ALA A 29 -7.13 4.55 1.40
C ALA A 29 -7.45 3.27 2.18
N LYS A 30 -7.04 2.10 1.66
CA LYS A 30 -7.26 0.81 2.31
C LYS A 30 -6.11 0.38 3.23
N TYR A 31 -4.87 0.72 2.88
CA TYR A 31 -3.67 0.15 3.54
C TYR A 31 -2.80 1.19 4.26
N GLY A 32 -3.20 2.46 4.26
CA GLY A 32 -2.40 3.57 4.75
C GLY A 32 -1.36 4.04 3.72
N PRO A 33 -0.83 5.26 3.83
CA PRO A 33 0.18 5.76 2.91
C PRO A 33 1.55 5.10 3.17
N LEU A 34 2.28 4.79 2.09
CA LEU A 34 3.70 4.45 2.23
C LEU A 34 4.52 5.71 2.57
N PRO A 35 5.60 5.57 3.35
CA PRO A 35 6.45 6.69 3.71
C PRO A 35 7.12 7.31 2.48
N LYS A 36 7.23 8.64 2.49
CA LYS A 36 7.74 9.43 1.37
C LYS A 36 9.26 9.54 1.44
N VAL A 37 9.94 8.52 0.95
CA VAL A 37 11.41 8.49 0.89
C VAL A 37 11.89 8.45 -0.56
N ASP A 38 12.83 9.33 -0.92
CA ASP A 38 13.19 9.59 -2.32
C ASP A 38 13.86 8.42 -3.03
N TRP A 39 14.61 7.59 -2.30
CA TRP A 39 15.42 6.53 -2.88
C TRP A 39 14.75 5.16 -2.94
N TRP A 40 13.48 5.04 -2.56
CA TRP A 40 12.70 3.82 -2.76
C TRP A 40 11.29 4.06 -3.26
N GLY A 41 10.62 3.00 -3.72
CA GLY A 41 9.28 3.11 -4.29
C GLY A 41 8.24 3.56 -3.27
N LYS A 42 7.49 4.62 -3.62
CA LYS A 42 6.48 5.28 -2.78
C LYS A 42 5.03 4.85 -3.03
N SER A 43 4.76 4.05 -4.07
CA SER A 43 3.40 3.62 -4.43
C SER A 43 3.19 2.11 -4.23
N HIS A 44 1.98 1.75 -3.81
CA HIS A 44 1.55 0.36 -3.67
C HIS A 44 1.69 -0.43 -4.97
N SER A 45 1.32 0.16 -6.10
CA SER A 45 1.46 -0.48 -7.42
C SER A 45 2.90 -0.86 -7.75
N LYS A 46 3.88 -0.03 -7.37
CA LYS A 46 5.30 -0.31 -7.59
C LYS A 46 5.81 -1.39 -6.65
N VAL A 47 5.29 -1.45 -5.43
CA VAL A 47 5.53 -2.55 -4.48
C VAL A 47 5.02 -3.86 -5.05
N ILE A 48 3.74 -3.95 -5.43
CA ILE A 48 3.12 -5.16 -5.99
C ILE A 48 3.90 -5.63 -7.22
N LYS A 49 4.22 -4.72 -8.15
CA LYS A 49 5.05 -5.03 -9.32
C LYS A 49 6.43 -5.58 -8.94
N THR A 50 7.03 -5.04 -7.88
CA THR A 50 8.34 -5.52 -7.38
C THR A 50 8.23 -6.91 -6.77
N VAL A 51 7.21 -7.17 -5.96
CA VAL A 51 6.94 -8.49 -5.36
C VAL A 51 6.71 -9.52 -6.46
N ASN A 52 5.85 -9.23 -7.43
CA ASN A 52 5.58 -10.15 -8.54
C ASN A 52 6.82 -10.42 -9.39
N LYS A 53 7.55 -9.37 -9.78
CA LYS A 53 8.71 -9.50 -10.68
C LYS A 53 9.95 -10.10 -10.01
N LYS A 54 10.30 -9.65 -8.81
CA LYS A 54 11.57 -10.02 -8.14
C LYS A 54 11.42 -11.14 -7.12
N TYR A 55 10.24 -11.27 -6.53
CA TYR A 55 9.96 -12.24 -5.47
C TYR A 55 9.00 -13.33 -5.95
N ARG A 56 8.62 -13.35 -7.24
CA ARG A 56 7.69 -14.33 -7.82
C ARG A 56 6.36 -14.38 -7.05
N GLY A 57 5.89 -13.23 -6.58
CA GLY A 57 4.69 -13.13 -5.75
C GLY A 57 4.91 -13.46 -4.26
N ASN A 58 6.08 -13.94 -3.86
CA ASN A 58 6.38 -14.28 -2.46
C ASN A 58 6.57 -13.01 -1.61
N ARG A 59 5.46 -12.58 -1.02
CA ARG A 59 5.38 -11.38 -0.18
C ARG A 59 6.14 -11.53 1.14
N LYS A 60 6.06 -12.69 1.80
CA LYS A 60 6.84 -13.05 3.00
C LYS A 60 8.34 -12.84 2.81
N SER A 61 8.87 -13.23 1.66
CA SER A 61 10.28 -13.03 1.29
C SER A 61 10.62 -11.56 1.09
N TYR A 62 9.70 -10.76 0.56
CA TYR A 62 9.88 -9.31 0.42
C TYR A 62 9.89 -8.62 1.78
N ILE A 63 8.96 -8.97 2.68
CA ILE A 63 8.89 -8.46 4.06
C ILE A 63 10.14 -8.87 4.85
N SER A 64 10.57 -10.12 4.75
CA SER A 64 11.79 -10.62 5.40
C SER A 64 13.03 -9.80 5.02
N ARG A 65 13.15 -9.39 3.75
CA ARG A 65 14.23 -8.47 3.34
C ARG A 65 14.15 -7.13 4.06
N TRP A 66 12.95 -6.56 4.20
CA TRP A 66 12.76 -5.28 4.89
C TRP A 66 13.11 -5.39 6.36
N ASN A 67 12.71 -6.46 7.04
CA ASN A 67 13.11 -6.74 8.42
C ASN A 67 14.63 -6.82 8.57
N LYS A 68 15.32 -7.56 7.69
CA LYS A 68 16.81 -7.62 7.70
C LYS A 68 17.44 -6.24 7.47
N TYR A 69 16.84 -5.42 6.62
CA TYR A 69 17.31 -4.06 6.37
C TYR A 69 17.10 -3.16 7.60
N ARG A 70 15.94 -3.24 8.25
CA ARG A 70 15.64 -2.57 9.52
C ARG A 70 16.67 -2.89 10.58
N THR A 71 16.88 -4.18 10.88
CA THR A 71 17.86 -4.65 11.89
C THR A 71 19.27 -4.14 11.58
N ARG A 72 19.64 -4.06 10.30
CA ARG A 72 20.94 -3.49 9.92
C ARG A 72 21.02 -1.98 10.22
N MET A 73 19.97 -1.22 9.95
CA MET A 73 19.96 0.22 10.22
C MET A 73 19.98 0.49 11.72
N GLU A 74 19.23 -0.29 12.51
CA GLU A 74 19.22 -0.25 13.96
C GLU A 74 20.61 -0.50 14.55
N ARG A 75 21.30 -1.56 14.12
CA ARG A 75 22.70 -1.83 14.52
C ARG A 75 23.65 -0.68 14.18
N LEU A 76 23.46 -0.03 13.03
CA LEU A 76 24.28 1.14 12.67
C LEU A 76 23.98 2.32 13.61
N HIS A 77 22.72 2.55 13.95
CA HIS A 77 22.31 3.60 14.86
C HIS A 77 22.86 3.38 16.28
N GLU A 78 22.71 2.17 16.82
CA GLU A 78 23.24 1.77 18.13
C GLU A 78 24.77 1.92 18.20
N ALA A 79 25.47 1.60 17.11
CA ALA A 79 26.92 1.76 17.01
C ALA A 79 27.37 3.21 16.73
N GLY A 80 26.47 4.20 16.71
CA GLY A 80 26.80 5.59 16.35
C GLY A 80 27.36 5.74 14.93
N SER A 81 27.09 4.77 14.05
CA SER A 81 27.58 4.68 12.69
C SER A 81 26.58 5.26 11.69
N ALA A 82 27.01 5.38 10.43
CA ALA A 82 26.19 5.96 9.37
C ALA A 82 25.75 4.94 8.32
N ALA A 83 24.53 5.09 7.82
CA ALA A 83 24.04 4.39 6.63
C ALA A 83 24.26 5.26 5.38
N VAL A 84 24.81 4.69 4.30
CA VAL A 84 25.08 5.42 3.06
C VAL A 84 24.09 5.01 1.97
N VAL A 85 23.30 5.97 1.50
CA VAL A 85 22.43 5.84 0.34
C VAL A 85 23.18 6.34 -0.89
N LYS A 86 24.00 5.46 -1.47
CA LYS A 86 24.91 5.80 -2.57
C LYS A 86 24.23 6.48 -3.76
N SER A 87 23.03 6.02 -4.13
CA SER A 87 22.29 6.56 -5.30
C SER A 87 21.87 8.02 -5.15
N HIS A 88 21.84 8.55 -3.93
CA HIS A 88 21.42 9.93 -3.64
C HIS A 88 22.54 10.73 -2.96
N GLY A 89 23.74 10.15 -2.82
CA GLY A 89 24.85 10.79 -2.12
C GLY A 89 24.57 11.10 -0.64
N LEU A 90 23.61 10.41 -0.02
CA LEU A 90 23.19 10.69 1.36
C LEU A 90 23.92 9.80 2.36
N ARG A 91 24.26 10.39 3.50
CA ARG A 91 24.81 9.72 4.68
C ARG A 91 23.87 10.01 5.85
N LEU A 92 23.20 8.97 6.34
CA LEU A 92 22.22 9.06 7.42
C LEU A 92 22.90 8.64 8.72
N GLU A 93 22.87 9.50 9.74
CA GLU A 93 23.43 9.23 11.07
C GLU A 93 22.58 9.90 12.15
N GLY A 94 22.71 9.43 13.40
CA GLY A 94 21.95 9.93 14.54
C GLY A 94 20.46 10.06 14.24
N LYS A 95 19.90 11.26 14.47
CA LYS A 95 18.48 11.56 14.25
C LYS A 95 17.97 11.33 12.83
N GLN A 96 18.83 11.44 11.81
CA GLN A 96 18.42 11.14 10.43
C GLN A 96 18.29 9.64 10.20
N LEU A 97 19.18 8.85 10.80
CA LEU A 97 19.10 7.39 10.73
C LEU A 97 17.94 6.85 11.56
N GLU A 98 17.68 7.44 12.74
CA GLU A 98 16.51 7.12 13.57
C GLU A 98 15.19 7.33 12.81
N ARG A 99 14.99 8.51 12.21
CA ARG A 99 13.81 8.78 11.36
C ARG A 99 13.70 7.82 10.18
N HIS A 100 14.84 7.46 9.57
CA HIS A 100 14.84 6.48 8.50
C HIS A 100 14.43 5.08 8.98
N ILE A 101 14.75 4.71 10.22
CA ILE A 101 14.27 3.45 10.82
C ILE A 101 12.74 3.51 10.99
N GLU A 102 12.18 4.64 11.44
CA GLU A 102 10.72 4.84 11.53
C GLU A 102 10.05 4.70 10.15
N ASP A 103 10.65 5.27 9.09
CA ASP A 103 10.17 5.09 7.71
C ASP A 103 10.21 3.61 7.26
N ILE A 104 11.20 2.82 7.72
CA ILE A 104 11.23 1.38 7.43
C ILE A 104 10.09 0.67 8.17
N ASP A 105 9.82 1.05 9.41
CA ASP A 105 8.80 0.42 10.26
C ASP A 105 7.39 0.66 9.72
N GLN A 106 7.06 1.90 9.39
CA GLN A 106 5.81 2.24 8.72
C GLN A 106 5.61 1.45 7.42
N ARG A 107 6.70 1.27 6.65
CA ARG A 107 6.63 0.47 5.43
C ARG A 107 6.34 -1.00 5.74
N ILE A 108 6.99 -1.57 6.75
CA ILE A 108 6.77 -2.98 7.14
C ILE A 108 5.33 -3.16 7.62
N GLU A 109 4.78 -2.22 8.38
CA GLU A 109 3.39 -2.24 8.85
C GLU A 109 2.39 -2.27 7.68
N VAL A 110 2.53 -1.36 6.71
CA VAL A 110 1.73 -1.36 5.47
C VAL A 110 1.93 -2.67 4.70
N LEU A 111 3.16 -3.20 4.70
CA LEU A 111 3.44 -4.51 4.13
C LEU A 111 2.95 -5.68 4.97
N ASN A 112 2.48 -5.55 6.20
CA ASN A 112 1.83 -6.67 6.89
C ASN A 112 0.32 -6.59 6.64
N SER A 113 -0.26 -5.38 6.64
CA SER A 113 -1.70 -5.19 6.41
C SER A 113 -2.21 -5.68 5.05
N LEU A 114 -1.39 -5.63 3.97
CA LEU A 114 -1.82 -6.26 2.71
C LEU A 114 -1.70 -7.82 2.69
N GLU A 115 -1.07 -8.47 3.68
CA GLU A 115 -1.01 -9.95 3.74
C GLU A 115 -2.32 -10.48 4.25
N ASP A 116 -2.71 -10.00 5.43
CA ASP A 116 -3.85 -10.49 6.19
C ASP A 116 -5.12 -10.40 5.35
N GLN A 117 -5.25 -9.32 4.58
CA GLN A 117 -6.39 -9.04 3.70
C GLN A 117 -6.39 -9.87 2.41
N GLN A 118 -5.26 -10.42 1.97
CA GLN A 118 -5.21 -11.35 0.85
C GLN A 118 -5.59 -12.76 1.32
N GLU A 119 -5.08 -13.17 2.48
CA GLU A 119 -5.44 -14.45 3.11
C GLU A 119 -6.94 -14.52 3.46
N GLU A 120 -7.54 -13.42 3.93
CA GLU A 120 -9.00 -13.31 4.16
C GLU A 120 -9.82 -13.45 2.87
N LYS A 121 -9.40 -12.81 1.76
CA LYS A 121 -10.10 -12.89 0.47
C LYS A 121 -10.02 -14.28 -0.14
N ASP A 122 -8.85 -14.90 -0.05
CA ASP A 122 -8.64 -16.24 -0.57
C ASP A 122 -9.47 -17.25 0.23
N SER A 123 -9.55 -17.09 1.55
CA SER A 123 -10.42 -17.90 2.42
C SER A 123 -11.91 -17.68 2.12
N ALA A 124 -12.35 -16.43 1.98
CA ALA A 124 -13.73 -16.12 1.61
C ALA A 124 -14.10 -16.61 0.20
N SER A 125 -13.14 -16.64 -0.73
CA SER A 125 -13.34 -17.25 -2.05
C SER A 125 -13.45 -18.77 -1.97
N LEU A 126 -12.70 -19.43 -1.09
CA LEU A 126 -12.75 -20.88 -0.88
C LEU A 126 -14.06 -21.33 -0.23
N GLU A 127 -14.63 -20.54 0.69
CA GLU A 127 -15.96 -20.78 1.26
C GLU A 127 -17.07 -20.72 0.20
N ASN A 128 -16.87 -19.96 -0.89
CA ASN A 128 -17.79 -19.89 -2.02
C ASN A 128 -17.62 -21.06 -3.03
N PHE A 129 -16.67 -21.96 -2.82
CA PHE A 129 -16.51 -23.19 -3.62
C PHE A 129 -17.20 -24.42 -3.00
N SER A 130 -17.85 -24.29 -1.84
CA SER A 130 -18.77 -25.32 -1.33
C SER A 130 -20.05 -25.37 -2.16
N THR A 131 -20.01 -26.15 -3.25
CA THR A 131 -20.89 -27.32 -3.51
C THR A 131 -20.93 -27.64 -5.03
N ALA A 132 -20.00 -28.49 -5.48
CA ALA A 132 -20.19 -29.33 -6.68
C ALA A 132 -20.50 -30.81 -6.32
N ALA A 133 -20.39 -31.18 -5.04
CA ALA A 133 -20.86 -32.46 -4.50
C ALA A 133 -21.80 -32.18 -3.31
N GLY A 134 -23.11 -32.24 -3.56
CA GLY A 134 -24.14 -32.36 -2.51
C GLY A 134 -24.78 -31.05 -2.00
N ALA A 135 -26.02 -30.83 -2.44
CA ALA A 135 -27.07 -29.99 -1.84
C ALA A 135 -26.96 -28.46 -1.94
N THR A 136 -27.48 -27.90 -3.03
CA THR A 136 -28.07 -26.55 -3.04
C THR A 136 -29.33 -26.52 -2.16
N VAL A 137 -29.21 -26.36 -0.84
CA VAL A 137 -30.36 -26.13 0.05
C VAL A 137 -30.11 -24.91 0.93
N THR A 138 -30.00 -23.71 0.33
CA THR A 138 -30.19 -22.48 1.13
C THR A 138 -30.92 -21.37 0.39
N GLN A 139 -30.71 -21.15 -0.91
CA GLN A 139 -31.32 -19.99 -1.57
C GLN A 139 -32.77 -20.19 -2.06
N LYS A 140 -33.14 -21.42 -2.47
CA LYS A 140 -34.49 -21.72 -3.00
C LYS A 140 -35.56 -21.76 -1.88
N ASN A 141 -35.18 -22.19 -0.68
CA ASN A 141 -36.11 -22.27 0.46
C ASN A 141 -36.48 -20.89 1.01
N GLN A 142 -35.57 -19.92 1.01
CA GLN A 142 -35.90 -18.56 1.47
C GLN A 142 -36.94 -17.87 0.58
N ARG A 143 -36.84 -18.02 -0.76
CA ARG A 143 -37.84 -17.47 -1.68
C ARG A 143 -39.20 -18.18 -1.57
N ARG A 144 -39.21 -19.49 -1.34
CA ARG A 144 -40.44 -20.26 -1.16
C ARG A 144 -41.14 -19.93 0.16
N LEU A 145 -40.39 -19.70 1.23
CA LEU A 145 -40.93 -19.28 2.55
C LEU A 145 -41.47 -17.84 2.52
N LEU A 146 -40.83 -16.93 1.78
CA LEU A 146 -41.35 -15.58 1.54
C LEU A 146 -42.65 -15.58 0.72
N GLN A 147 -42.78 -16.47 -0.27
CA GLN A 147 -44.01 -16.59 -1.04
C GLN A 147 -45.15 -17.23 -0.24
N LEU A 148 -44.87 -18.27 0.55
CA LEU A 148 -45.87 -18.88 1.44
C LEU A 148 -46.37 -17.91 2.52
N ARG A 149 -45.50 -17.06 3.08
CA ARG A 149 -45.90 -16.04 4.06
C ARG A 149 -46.85 -15.00 3.46
N ASN A 150 -46.63 -14.63 2.19
CA ASN A 150 -47.43 -13.60 1.52
C ASN A 150 -48.77 -14.15 1.00
N THR A 151 -48.86 -15.43 0.65
CA THR A 151 -50.13 -16.07 0.23
C THR A 151 -51.09 -16.33 1.39
N THR A 152 -50.59 -16.59 2.59
CA THR A 152 -51.44 -16.83 3.77
C THR A 152 -52.06 -15.54 4.33
N SER A 153 -51.49 -14.36 4.02
CA SER A 153 -52.10 -13.06 4.38
C SER A 153 -53.22 -12.62 3.43
N ALA A 154 -53.43 -13.32 2.30
CA ALA A 154 -54.45 -12.99 1.31
C ALA A 154 -55.73 -13.86 1.44
N LEU A 155 -55.81 -14.71 2.47
CA LEU A 155 -56.90 -15.68 2.70
C LEU A 155 -57.65 -15.43 4.02
N LYS A 156 -57.64 -14.19 4.52
CA LYS A 156 -58.40 -13.78 5.70
C LYS A 156 -59.31 -12.60 5.38
#